data_AF-A0AAU0QAG7-F1
#
_entry.id   AF-A0AAU0QAG7-F1
#
_cell.length_a   1.000
_cell.length_b   1.000
_cell.length_c   1.000
_cell.angle_alpha   90.00
_cell.angle_beta   90.00
_cell.angle_gamma   90.00
#
_symmetry.space_group_name_H-M   'P 1'
#
loop_
_entity.id
_entity.type
_entity.pdbx_description
1 polymer ?
#
loop_
_entity_poly.entity_id
_entity_poly.type
_entity_poly.pdbx_seq_one_letter_code
_entity_poly.pdbx_strand_id
1 'polypeptide(L)'
;MDQSANHACLPTPLASTTGRGQDHEMPVEETSTPQKLPQFRYHPDPVGTGSIVADEVSCVSCEQRRPYTYTGPVYAEEELNEAICPWCIADGSAASRFDATFTDAMWAVPDDVPEDVTEEVLCRTPGFTGWLQEEWLHHCGDAAAFLGPVGASEVADLPDALDALRNEYRGYDWPADKIEEFILTLDRNGLATAYLFRCLSCGVHLAYADFA
;
A
#
# COMPACT_ATOMS: atom_id res chain seq x y z
N MET A 1 -6.94 18.11 -21.83
CA MET A 1 -5.70 17.50 -22.33
C MET A 1 -5.51 16.27 -21.48
N ASP A 2 -5.84 15.15 -22.10
CA ASP A 2 -6.00 13.83 -21.51
C ASP A 2 -4.60 13.28 -21.21
N GLN A 3 -4.25 13.22 -19.92
CA GLN A 3 -3.06 12.52 -19.42
C GLN A 3 -3.52 11.36 -18.54
N SER A 4 -4.39 10.53 -19.10
CA SER A 4 -4.55 9.15 -18.62
C SER A 4 -3.31 8.39 -19.09
N ALA A 5 -2.18 8.59 -18.40
CA ALA A 5 -1.04 7.72 -18.54
C ALA A 5 -1.46 6.39 -17.91
N ASN A 6 -1.97 5.47 -18.74
CA ASN A 6 -2.17 4.08 -18.40
C ASN A 6 -0.84 3.50 -17.91
N HIS A 7 -0.58 3.59 -16.60
CA HIS A 7 0.46 2.84 -15.92
C HIS A 7 -0.07 1.41 -15.71
N ALA A 8 -0.42 0.75 -16.82
CA ALA A 8 -0.95 -0.60 -16.78
C ALA A 8 0.13 -1.53 -16.22
N CYS A 9 -0.22 -2.29 -15.18
CA CYS A 9 0.65 -3.26 -14.55
C CYS A 9 1.20 -4.22 -15.62
N LEU A 10 2.52 -4.35 -15.69
CA LEU A 10 3.14 -5.20 -16.70
C LEU A 10 2.78 -6.66 -16.42
N PRO A 11 2.32 -7.43 -17.43
CA PRO A 11 1.91 -8.80 -17.20
C PRO A 11 3.10 -9.68 -16.82
N THR A 12 3.04 -10.30 -15.64
CA THR A 12 3.97 -11.36 -15.24
C THR A 12 3.68 -12.63 -16.05
N PRO A 13 4.68 -13.32 -16.62
CA PRO A 13 4.43 -14.58 -17.33
C PRO A 13 3.89 -15.66 -16.38
N LEU A 14 2.65 -16.09 -16.62
CA LEU A 14 2.00 -17.21 -15.93
C LEU A 14 2.75 -18.52 -16.23
N ALA A 15 3.25 -19.18 -15.20
CA ALA A 15 3.76 -20.55 -15.30
C ALA A 15 2.59 -21.51 -15.55
N SER A 16 2.49 -22.03 -16.77
CA SER A 16 1.45 -23.00 -17.16
C SER A 16 1.83 -24.41 -16.69
N THR A 17 1.13 -24.95 -15.69
CA THR A 17 1.19 -26.37 -15.35
C THR A 17 -0.05 -27.10 -15.83
N THR A 18 0.13 -27.96 -16.83
CA THR A 18 -0.89 -28.90 -17.34
C THR A 18 -0.81 -30.22 -16.56
N GLY A 19 -1.92 -30.75 -16.08
CA GLY A 19 -1.97 -32.09 -15.48
C GLY A 19 -3.40 -32.60 -15.26
N ARG A 20 -3.76 -33.71 -15.93
CA ARG A 20 -5.04 -34.42 -15.81
C ARG A 20 -5.16 -35.17 -14.48
N GLY A 21 -6.38 -35.26 -13.96
CA GLY A 21 -6.69 -35.83 -12.65
C GLY A 21 -6.82 -37.35 -12.56
N GLN A 22 -7.14 -37.80 -11.35
CA GLN A 22 -8.02 -38.92 -11.01
C GLN A 22 -8.32 -38.93 -9.50
N ASP A 23 -9.57 -39.24 -9.16
CA ASP A 23 -10.17 -39.23 -7.83
C ASP A 23 -9.62 -40.32 -6.90
N HIS A 24 -9.42 -39.99 -5.62
CA HIS A 24 -9.60 -40.89 -4.45
C HIS A 24 -9.65 -40.05 -3.16
N GLU A 25 -10.77 -40.11 -2.45
CA GLU A 25 -11.06 -39.35 -1.23
C GLU A 25 -10.79 -40.19 0.04
N MET A 26 -9.97 -39.67 0.95
CA MET A 26 -9.97 -39.98 2.39
C MET A 26 -9.29 -38.82 3.16
N PRO A 27 -9.71 -38.52 4.41
CA PRO A 27 -9.57 -37.20 5.00
C PRO A 27 -8.14 -36.96 5.47
N VAL A 28 -7.50 -35.94 4.90
CA VAL A 28 -6.23 -35.42 5.38
C VAL A 28 -6.56 -34.35 6.40
N GLU A 29 -6.23 -34.57 7.67
CA GLU A 29 -6.01 -33.46 8.58
C GLU A 29 -4.85 -32.66 8.00
N GLU A 30 -5.18 -31.63 7.22
CA GLU A 30 -4.24 -30.66 6.68
C GLU A 30 -3.62 -29.91 7.86
N THR A 31 -2.51 -30.45 8.34
CA THR A 31 -1.57 -29.70 9.16
C THR A 31 -0.98 -28.63 8.25
N SER A 32 -1.69 -27.50 8.17
CA SER A 32 -1.32 -26.32 7.43
C SER A 32 0.05 -25.85 7.92
N THR A 33 1.06 -26.05 7.07
CA THR A 33 2.37 -25.46 7.32
C THR A 33 2.17 -23.94 7.35
N PRO A 34 2.65 -23.22 8.38
CA PRO A 34 2.40 -21.79 8.49
C PRO A 34 2.99 -21.09 7.26
N GLN A 35 2.11 -20.58 6.40
CA GLN A 35 2.51 -19.87 5.20
C GLN A 35 3.05 -18.50 5.61
N LYS A 36 4.35 -18.29 5.43
CA LYS A 36 4.99 -17.01 5.73
C LYS A 36 4.45 -15.94 4.77
N LEU A 37 4.02 -14.81 5.32
CA LEU A 37 3.61 -13.64 4.54
C LEU A 37 4.76 -13.18 3.62
N PRO A 38 4.43 -12.71 2.39
CA PRO A 38 5.40 -12.02 1.54
C PRO A 38 5.98 -10.79 2.24
N GLN A 39 7.18 -10.39 1.81
CA GLN A 39 7.78 -9.12 2.22
C GLN A 39 7.51 -8.09 1.14
N PHE A 40 7.08 -6.90 1.55
CA PHE A 40 6.84 -5.78 0.65
C PHE A 40 7.83 -4.67 0.98
N ARG A 41 8.56 -4.22 -0.04
CA ARG A 41 9.62 -3.22 0.11
C ARG A 41 9.04 -1.87 0.57
N TYR A 42 7.96 -1.44 -0.06
CA TYR A 42 7.36 -0.12 0.18
C TYR A 42 6.23 -0.14 1.22
N HIS A 43 5.80 -1.31 1.70
CA HIS A 43 4.86 -1.43 2.82
C HIS A 43 5.31 -2.54 3.77
N PRO A 44 6.36 -2.31 4.58
CA PRO A 44 7.06 -3.36 5.34
C PRO A 44 6.23 -4.07 6.42
N ASP A 45 5.19 -3.43 6.96
CA ASP A 45 4.31 -4.03 7.98
C ASP A 45 2.82 -3.83 7.64
N PRO A 46 2.31 -4.48 6.58
CA PRO A 46 0.95 -4.28 6.13
C PRO A 46 -0.09 -4.90 7.08
N VAL A 47 0.35 -5.74 8.03
CA VAL A 47 -0.52 -6.26 9.10
C VAL A 47 -0.66 -5.23 10.21
N GLY A 48 0.45 -4.61 10.64
CA GLY A 48 0.43 -3.57 11.66
C GLY A 48 -0.33 -2.31 11.26
N THR A 49 -0.36 -1.99 9.96
CA THR A 49 -1.14 -0.88 9.40
C THR A 49 -2.60 -1.21 9.12
N GLY A 50 -2.96 -2.50 9.10
CA GLY A 50 -4.33 -2.97 8.87
C GLY A 50 -4.71 -3.17 7.39
N SER A 51 -3.78 -3.00 6.45
CA SER A 51 -4.01 -3.31 5.02
C SER A 51 -4.10 -4.81 4.74
N ILE A 52 -3.57 -5.64 5.62
CA ILE A 52 -3.69 -7.10 5.59
C ILE A 52 -4.16 -7.59 6.96
N VAL A 53 -5.16 -8.45 6.98
CA VAL A 53 -5.68 -9.08 8.20
C VAL A 53 -5.43 -10.59 8.19
N ALA A 54 -5.25 -11.18 9.36
CA ALA A 54 -5.18 -12.62 9.55
C ALA A 54 -6.59 -13.24 9.51
N ASP A 55 -7.24 -13.10 8.36
CA ASP A 55 -8.52 -13.71 8.04
C ASP A 55 -8.35 -14.60 6.80
N GLU A 56 -9.10 -15.69 6.74
CA GLU A 56 -8.97 -16.64 5.64
C GLU A 56 -9.73 -16.13 4.41
N VAL A 57 -9.08 -16.14 3.24
CA VAL A 57 -9.70 -15.81 1.95
C VAL A 57 -9.61 -16.97 0.99
N SER A 58 -10.68 -17.23 0.25
CA SER A 58 -10.63 -17.99 -1.00
C SER A 58 -10.30 -17.01 -2.13
N CYS A 59 -9.01 -16.88 -2.44
CA CYS A 59 -8.54 -15.79 -3.29
C CYS A 59 -9.08 -15.90 -4.72
N VAL A 60 -9.72 -14.84 -5.23
CA VAL A 60 -10.27 -14.84 -6.60
C VAL A 60 -9.19 -14.83 -7.69
N SER A 61 -7.95 -14.45 -7.36
CA SER A 61 -6.83 -14.47 -8.29
C SER A 61 -6.21 -15.86 -8.48
N CYS A 62 -5.84 -16.53 -7.40
CA CYS A 62 -5.15 -17.83 -7.46
C CYS A 62 -6.03 -19.04 -7.13
N GLU A 63 -7.29 -18.82 -6.73
CA GLU A 63 -8.27 -19.85 -6.37
C GLU A 63 -7.85 -20.72 -5.16
N GLN A 64 -6.84 -20.27 -4.40
CA GLN A 64 -6.35 -20.95 -3.20
C GLN A 64 -6.94 -20.34 -1.94
N ARG A 65 -7.15 -21.18 -0.92
CA ARG A 65 -7.42 -20.74 0.45
C ARG A 65 -6.13 -20.24 1.08
N ARG A 66 -6.13 -18.99 1.57
CA ARG A 66 -4.96 -18.34 2.15
C ARG A 66 -5.31 -17.76 3.53
N PRO A 67 -4.40 -17.82 4.51
CA PRO A 67 -4.70 -17.42 5.89
C PRO A 67 -4.68 -15.90 6.14
N TYR A 68 -4.50 -15.10 5.09
CA TYR A 68 -4.50 -13.64 5.17
C TYR A 68 -5.26 -13.04 3.99
N THR A 69 -5.99 -11.97 4.28
CA THR A 69 -6.81 -11.20 3.34
C THR A 69 -6.25 -9.80 3.21
N TYR A 70 -6.19 -9.27 1.98
CA TYR A 70 -5.95 -7.86 1.73
C TYR A 70 -7.27 -7.07 1.88
N THR A 71 -7.23 -5.99 2.64
CA THR A 71 -8.38 -5.15 3.02
C THR A 71 -8.22 -3.69 2.64
N GLY A 72 -7.13 -3.34 1.94
CA GLY A 72 -6.89 -1.99 1.43
C GLY A 72 -7.62 -1.72 0.10
N PRO A 73 -7.38 -0.55 -0.51
CA PRO A 73 -8.06 -0.15 -1.74
C PRO A 73 -7.68 -1.03 -2.94
N VAL A 74 -8.65 -1.28 -3.81
CA VAL A 74 -8.44 -1.91 -5.11
C VAL A 74 -9.11 -1.06 -6.17
N TYR A 75 -8.34 -0.59 -7.15
CA TYR A 75 -8.85 0.14 -8.30
C TYR A 75 -8.89 -0.81 -9.49
N ALA A 76 -10.07 -1.31 -9.81
CA ALA A 76 -10.35 -2.24 -10.90
C ALA A 76 -11.79 -2.04 -11.41
N GLU A 77 -12.13 -2.62 -12.56
CA GLU A 77 -13.53 -2.67 -13.02
C GLU A 77 -14.36 -3.62 -12.16
N GLU A 78 -13.76 -4.72 -11.69
CA GLU A 78 -14.38 -5.69 -10.80
C GLU A 78 -14.41 -5.25 -9.33
N GLU A 79 -15.44 -5.70 -8.63
CA GLU A 79 -15.56 -5.57 -7.17
C GLU A 79 -14.71 -6.65 -6.48
N LEU A 80 -13.54 -6.26 -5.99
CA LEU A 80 -12.49 -7.17 -5.47
C LEU A 80 -12.20 -6.97 -3.98
N ASN A 81 -13.01 -6.18 -3.27
CA ASN A 81 -12.82 -5.91 -1.86
C ASN A 81 -12.79 -7.21 -1.03
N GLU A 82 -11.77 -7.34 -0.19
CA GLU A 82 -11.55 -8.48 0.71
C GLU A 82 -11.46 -9.85 0.00
N ALA A 83 -11.18 -9.87 -1.31
CA ALA A 83 -11.17 -11.09 -2.13
C ALA A 83 -9.75 -11.53 -2.58
N ILE A 84 -8.73 -10.73 -2.29
CA ILE A 84 -7.36 -10.93 -2.78
C ILE A 84 -6.43 -11.34 -1.61
N CYS A 85 -5.56 -12.32 -1.85
CA CYS A 85 -4.54 -12.70 -0.89
C CYS A 85 -3.23 -11.91 -1.10
N PRO A 86 -2.43 -11.69 -0.05
CA PRO A 86 -1.16 -10.97 -0.15
C PRO A 86 -0.14 -11.55 -1.13
N TRP A 87 -0.18 -12.87 -1.38
CA TRP A 87 0.75 -13.52 -2.31
C TRP A 87 0.51 -13.08 -3.76
N CYS A 88 -0.75 -12.90 -4.15
CA CYS A 88 -1.09 -12.47 -5.50
C CYS A 88 -0.84 -10.98 -5.74
N ILE A 89 -0.79 -10.19 -4.67
CA ILE A 89 -0.26 -8.82 -4.72
C ILE A 89 1.24 -8.89 -4.94
N ALA A 90 1.97 -9.63 -4.09
CA ALA A 90 3.43 -9.68 -4.12
C ALA A 90 4.02 -10.14 -5.46
N ASP A 91 3.39 -11.10 -6.15
CA ASP A 91 3.86 -11.60 -7.44
C ASP A 91 3.23 -10.88 -8.67
N GLY A 92 2.35 -9.91 -8.42
CA GLY A 92 1.65 -9.14 -9.45
C GLY A 92 0.54 -9.90 -10.18
N SER A 93 0.22 -11.14 -9.80
CA SER A 93 -0.81 -11.94 -10.48
C SER A 93 -2.21 -11.36 -10.32
N ALA A 94 -2.55 -10.77 -9.17
CA ALA A 94 -3.84 -10.11 -8.97
C ALA A 94 -3.95 -8.86 -9.85
N ALA A 95 -2.93 -8.00 -9.84
CA ALA A 95 -2.88 -6.81 -10.69
C ALA A 95 -3.01 -7.16 -12.18
N SER A 96 -2.23 -8.13 -12.66
CA SER A 96 -2.27 -8.56 -14.06
C SER A 96 -3.58 -9.23 -14.46
N ARG A 97 -4.25 -9.95 -13.55
CA ARG A 97 -5.49 -10.68 -13.87
C ARG A 97 -6.69 -9.77 -13.97
N PHE A 98 -6.73 -8.72 -13.16
CA PHE A 98 -7.89 -7.82 -13.01
C PHE A 98 -7.63 -6.40 -13.53
N ASP A 99 -6.50 -6.16 -14.18
CA ASP A 99 -6.05 -4.81 -14.58
C ASP A 99 -6.15 -3.82 -13.40
N ALA A 100 -5.71 -4.27 -12.23
CA ALA A 100 -5.94 -3.61 -10.95
C ALA A 100 -4.69 -2.94 -10.42
N THR A 101 -4.86 -1.79 -9.75
CA THR A 101 -3.85 -1.20 -8.85
C THR A 101 -4.33 -1.22 -7.41
N PHE A 102 -3.38 -1.22 -6.47
CA PHE A 102 -3.63 -1.28 -5.02
C PHE A 102 -3.43 0.07 -4.33
N THR A 103 -3.06 1.09 -5.08
CA THR A 103 -3.03 2.49 -4.67
C THR A 103 -3.28 3.33 -5.92
N ASP A 104 -3.61 4.60 -5.75
CA ASP A 104 -3.87 5.48 -6.89
C ASP A 104 -2.57 5.79 -7.65
N ALA A 105 -2.70 6.00 -8.96
CA ALA A 105 -1.66 6.42 -9.88
C ALA A 105 -1.67 7.94 -10.15
N MET A 106 -2.57 8.71 -9.53
CA MET A 106 -2.73 10.14 -9.79
C MET A 106 -1.79 11.07 -9.00
N TRP A 107 -0.89 10.54 -8.17
CA TRP A 107 0.11 11.34 -7.47
C TRP A 107 1.29 11.73 -8.38
N ALA A 108 1.97 12.83 -8.05
CA ALA A 108 3.06 13.36 -8.86
C ALA A 108 4.35 12.54 -8.66
N VAL A 109 4.74 11.77 -9.69
CA VAL A 109 6.00 11.01 -9.71
C VAL A 109 7.17 11.93 -10.07
N PRO A 110 8.22 12.04 -9.22
CA PRO A 110 9.43 12.78 -9.58
C PRO A 110 10.17 12.18 -10.80
N ASP A 111 10.74 13.02 -11.66
CA ASP A 111 11.45 12.61 -12.89
C ASP A 111 12.63 11.64 -12.64
N ASP A 112 13.19 11.62 -11.44
CA ASP A 112 14.32 10.77 -11.06
C ASP A 112 13.90 9.40 -10.48
N VAL A 113 12.59 9.12 -10.40
CA VAL A 113 12.04 7.83 -9.97
C VAL A 113 11.83 6.92 -11.18
N PRO A 114 12.46 5.72 -11.22
CA PRO A 114 12.27 4.76 -12.30
C PRO A 114 10.83 4.24 -12.43
N GLU A 115 10.41 3.92 -13.66
CA GLU A 115 9.06 3.40 -13.95
C GLU A 115 8.76 2.06 -13.24
N ASP A 116 9.77 1.19 -13.06
CA ASP A 116 9.62 -0.09 -12.37
C ASP A 116 9.37 0.07 -10.85
N VAL A 117 9.80 1.18 -10.25
CA VAL A 117 9.46 1.54 -8.87
C VAL A 117 7.97 1.89 -8.78
N THR A 118 7.47 2.71 -9.70
CA THR A 118 6.05 3.07 -9.77
C THR A 118 5.18 1.85 -10.00
N GLU A 119 5.57 0.95 -10.92
CA GLU A 119 4.87 -0.33 -11.14
C GLU A 119 4.83 -1.18 -9.85
N GLU A 120 5.95 -1.31 -9.13
CA GLU A 120 5.99 -2.11 -7.91
C GLU A 120 5.07 -1.56 -6.81
N VAL A 121 5.00 -0.23 -6.68
CA VAL A 121 4.10 0.45 -5.75
C VAL A 121 2.64 0.22 -6.14
N LEU A 122 2.29 0.43 -7.41
CA LEU A 122 0.90 0.32 -7.88
C LEU A 122 0.38 -1.12 -7.88
N CYS A 123 1.22 -2.07 -8.29
CA CYS A 123 0.76 -3.40 -8.70
C CYS A 123 1.22 -4.52 -7.77
N ARG A 124 2.27 -4.27 -6.97
CA ARG A 124 2.92 -5.31 -6.14
C ARG A 124 3.08 -4.94 -4.68
N THR A 125 2.51 -3.82 -4.26
CA THR A 125 2.54 -3.34 -2.88
C THR A 125 1.12 -3.17 -2.35
N PRO A 126 0.77 -3.70 -1.16
CA PRO A 126 -0.50 -3.41 -0.52
C PRO A 126 -0.64 -1.91 -0.30
N GLY A 127 -1.72 -1.29 -0.80
CA GLY A 127 -2.02 0.10 -0.46
C GLY A 127 -2.45 0.30 0.98
N PHE A 128 -2.75 1.55 1.30
CA PHE A 128 -3.36 1.98 2.55
C PHE A 128 -4.58 2.83 2.25
N THR A 129 -5.40 3.14 3.26
CA THR A 129 -6.58 3.99 3.08
C THR A 129 -6.31 5.40 3.63
N GLY A 130 -6.49 6.39 2.77
CA GLY A 130 -6.48 7.83 3.10
C GLY A 130 -7.86 8.34 3.55
N TRP A 131 -7.94 9.55 4.13
CA TRP A 131 -9.22 10.27 4.17
C TRP A 131 -9.53 10.88 2.80
N LEU A 132 -8.51 11.45 2.19
CA LEU A 132 -8.49 11.87 0.80
C LEU A 132 -7.75 10.82 -0.05
N GLN A 133 -7.48 11.17 -1.30
CA GLN A 133 -6.73 10.31 -2.21
C GLN A 133 -5.32 10.04 -1.65
N GLU A 134 -4.90 8.77 -1.68
CA GLU A 134 -3.59 8.34 -1.20
C GLU A 134 -2.46 8.92 -2.04
N GLU A 135 -1.43 9.45 -1.37
CA GLU A 135 -0.20 9.89 -2.02
C GLU A 135 0.97 9.00 -1.59
N TRP A 136 1.63 8.37 -2.55
CA TRP A 136 2.86 7.64 -2.25
C TRP A 136 4.05 8.59 -2.28
N LEU A 137 4.79 8.70 -1.17
CA LEU A 137 5.89 9.66 -1.06
C LEU A 137 7.21 9.11 -1.64
N HIS A 138 8.06 10.01 -2.14
CA HIS A 138 9.30 9.71 -2.85
C HIS A 138 10.49 10.45 -2.25
N HIS A 139 11.67 9.84 -2.25
CA HIS A 139 12.90 10.49 -1.84
C HIS A 139 14.13 9.71 -2.34
N CYS A 140 15.20 10.42 -2.70
CA CYS A 140 16.43 9.84 -3.26
C CYS A 140 16.20 8.98 -4.54
N GLY A 141 15.31 9.41 -5.45
CA GLY A 141 15.03 8.71 -6.70
C GLY A 141 14.34 7.34 -6.51
N ASP A 142 13.62 7.16 -5.40
CA ASP A 142 12.92 5.92 -5.05
C ASP A 142 11.62 6.22 -4.28
N ALA A 143 10.70 5.26 -4.27
CA ALA A 143 9.52 5.32 -3.42
C ALA A 143 9.91 5.09 -1.96
N ALA A 144 9.28 5.83 -1.05
CA ALA A 144 9.47 5.66 0.38
C ALA A 144 8.64 4.48 0.90
N ALA A 145 9.07 3.87 2.00
CA ALA A 145 8.31 2.83 2.67
C ALA A 145 7.25 3.44 3.59
N PHE A 146 5.99 3.10 3.34
CA PHE A 146 4.86 3.47 4.19
C PHE A 146 4.94 2.75 5.54
N LEU A 147 4.85 3.50 6.62
CA LEU A 147 4.95 3.02 8.00
C LEU A 147 3.62 3.01 8.75
N GLY A 148 2.56 3.60 8.17
CA GLY A 148 1.23 3.62 8.77
C GLY A 148 0.69 5.01 9.06
N PRO A 149 -0.60 5.08 9.45
CA PRO A 149 -1.19 6.29 10.01
C PRO A 149 -0.65 6.56 11.42
N VAL A 150 -0.34 7.82 11.69
CA VAL A 150 0.25 8.32 12.94
C VAL A 150 -0.46 9.57 13.44
N GLY A 151 -0.47 9.77 14.76
CA GLY A 151 -0.94 10.98 15.40
C GLY A 151 0.21 11.92 15.83
N ALA A 152 -0.17 12.98 16.53
CA ALA A 152 0.74 13.99 17.05
C ALA A 152 1.83 13.39 17.96
N SER A 153 1.47 12.37 18.76
CA SER A 153 2.39 11.77 19.73
C SER A 153 3.50 10.96 19.09
N GLU A 154 3.18 10.22 18.03
CA GLU A 154 4.12 9.35 17.33
C GLU A 154 5.08 10.16 16.44
N VAL A 155 4.60 11.26 15.85
CA VAL A 155 5.43 12.13 15.00
C VAL A 155 6.30 13.10 15.80
N ALA A 156 5.98 13.34 17.08
CA ALA A 156 6.69 14.31 17.93
C ALA A 156 8.21 14.08 18.03
N ASP A 157 8.64 12.82 17.97
CA ASP A 157 10.05 12.42 18.05
C ASP A 157 10.72 12.27 16.66
N LEU A 158 10.03 12.65 15.58
CA LEU A 158 10.48 12.53 14.20
C LEU A 158 10.63 13.93 13.56
N PRO A 159 11.77 14.61 13.74
CA PRO A 159 11.93 15.99 13.30
C PRO A 159 11.75 16.16 11.78
N ASP A 160 12.24 15.21 10.98
CA ASP A 160 12.09 15.28 9.52
C ASP A 160 10.62 15.16 9.08
N ALA A 161 9.82 14.32 9.76
CA ALA A 161 8.40 14.17 9.48
C ALA A 161 7.62 15.42 9.90
N LEU A 162 7.94 16.02 11.05
CA LEU A 162 7.36 17.30 11.46
C LEU A 162 7.68 18.42 10.48
N ASP A 163 8.91 18.47 9.97
CA ASP A 163 9.30 19.48 8.98
C ASP A 163 8.61 19.25 7.63
N ALA A 164 8.38 18.00 7.23
CA ALA A 164 7.56 17.67 6.06
C ALA A 164 6.12 18.19 6.20
N LEU A 165 5.44 17.87 7.32
CA LEU A 165 4.09 18.36 7.62
C LEU A 165 4.03 19.89 7.65
N ARG A 166 5.01 20.55 8.27
CA ARG A 166 5.06 22.02 8.29
C ARG A 166 5.19 22.61 6.89
N ASN A 167 6.01 22.00 6.04
CA ASN A 167 6.27 22.50 4.69
C ASN A 167 5.06 22.34 3.77
N GLU A 168 4.33 21.23 3.90
CA GLU A 168 3.07 21.01 3.19
C GLU A 168 2.09 22.16 3.41
N TYR A 169 1.78 22.48 4.68
CA TYR A 169 0.81 23.52 5.01
C TYR A 169 1.31 24.96 4.81
N ARG A 170 2.64 25.18 4.84
CA ARG A 170 3.22 26.45 4.36
C ARG A 170 2.97 26.66 2.87
N GLY A 171 2.92 25.59 2.07
CA GLY A 171 2.56 25.65 0.65
C GLY A 171 1.13 26.13 0.41
N TYR A 172 0.26 25.98 1.41
CA TYR A 172 -1.12 26.50 1.43
C TYR A 172 -1.25 27.87 2.12
N ASP A 173 -0.14 28.58 2.37
CA ASP A 173 -0.09 29.89 3.05
C ASP A 173 -0.68 29.91 4.48
N TRP A 174 -0.66 28.77 5.19
CA TRP A 174 -1.12 28.74 6.58
C TRP A 174 -0.15 29.47 7.53
N PRO A 175 -0.65 30.24 8.50
CA PRO A 175 0.17 30.79 9.58
C PRO A 175 0.88 29.70 10.39
N ALA A 176 2.11 29.96 10.83
CA ALA A 176 2.93 28.97 11.53
C ALA A 176 2.28 28.45 12.83
N ASP A 177 1.61 29.31 13.59
CA ASP A 177 0.86 28.94 14.80
C ASP A 177 -0.32 28.00 14.47
N LYS A 178 -1.01 28.25 13.35
CA LYS A 178 -2.10 27.38 12.89
C LYS A 178 -1.62 26.00 12.47
N ILE A 179 -0.44 25.92 11.86
CA ILE A 179 0.18 24.65 11.49
C ILE A 179 0.50 23.83 12.73
N GLU A 180 1.12 24.43 13.75
CA GLU A 180 1.41 23.71 15.00
C GLU A 180 0.12 23.30 15.72
N GLU A 181 -0.90 24.16 15.77
CA GLU A 181 -2.22 23.80 16.31
C GLU A 181 -2.83 22.59 15.59
N PHE A 182 -2.74 22.54 14.25
CA PHE A 182 -3.24 21.43 13.46
C PHE A 182 -2.46 20.13 13.70
N ILE A 183 -1.12 20.19 13.71
CA ILE A 183 -0.27 19.02 14.00
C ILE A 183 -0.64 18.40 15.36
N LEU A 184 -0.95 19.23 16.36
CA LEU A 184 -1.38 18.76 17.68
C LEU A 184 -2.75 18.07 17.68
N THR A 185 -3.57 18.24 16.63
CA THR A 185 -4.87 17.56 16.49
C THR A 185 -4.80 16.20 15.82
N LEU A 186 -3.64 15.84 15.24
CA LEU A 186 -3.47 14.59 14.51
C LEU A 186 -3.66 13.39 15.45
N ASP A 187 -4.48 12.44 15.02
CA ASP A 187 -4.69 11.16 15.68
C ASP A 187 -4.80 10.09 14.60
N ARG A 188 -4.15 8.94 14.79
CA ARG A 188 -4.10 7.88 13.78
C ARG A 188 -5.47 7.31 13.39
N ASN A 189 -6.50 7.49 14.22
CA ASN A 189 -7.88 7.11 13.96
C ASN A 189 -8.83 8.32 14.05
N GLY A 190 -8.29 9.54 14.04
CA GLY A 190 -9.05 10.77 14.19
C GLY A 190 -9.50 11.36 12.87
N LEU A 191 -10.16 12.51 12.95
CA LEU A 191 -10.62 13.25 11.77
C LEU A 191 -9.46 13.90 10.99
N ALA A 192 -8.29 14.03 11.60
CA ALA A 192 -7.06 14.48 10.95
C ALA A 192 -5.97 13.46 11.26
N THR A 193 -5.33 12.93 10.22
CA THR A 193 -4.38 11.82 10.30
C THR A 193 -3.14 12.15 9.49
N ALA A 194 -1.95 11.85 10.01
CA ALA A 194 -0.73 11.89 9.22
C ALA A 194 -0.36 10.49 8.72
N TYR A 195 0.20 10.41 7.52
CA TYR A 195 0.68 9.19 6.90
C TYR A 195 2.21 9.22 6.87
N LEU A 196 2.83 8.32 7.63
CA LEU A 196 4.28 8.32 7.83
C LEU A 196 4.96 7.42 6.80
N PHE A 197 6.06 7.92 6.23
CA PHE A 197 6.92 7.20 5.33
C PHE A 197 8.39 7.31 5.76
N ARG A 198 9.23 6.40 5.25
CA ARG A 198 10.68 6.44 5.44
C ARG A 198 11.42 6.16 4.14
N CYS A 199 12.36 7.03 3.78
CA CYS A 199 13.23 6.79 2.65
C CYS A 199 14.08 5.53 2.88
N LEU A 200 14.08 4.62 1.90
CA LEU A 200 14.84 3.37 1.96
C LEU A 200 16.36 3.57 1.84
N SER A 201 16.78 4.68 1.23
CA SER A 201 18.20 4.97 0.97
C SER A 201 18.89 5.70 2.13
N CYS A 202 18.27 6.76 2.66
CA CYS A 202 18.89 7.60 3.70
C CYS A 202 18.22 7.51 5.08
N GLY A 203 17.03 6.89 5.18
CA GLY A 203 16.31 6.74 6.44
C GLY A 203 15.56 7.98 6.94
N VAL A 204 15.53 9.07 6.17
CA VAL A 204 14.74 10.27 6.51
C VAL A 204 13.25 9.91 6.57
N HIS A 205 12.54 10.51 7.53
CA HIS A 205 11.10 10.37 7.63
C HIS A 205 10.41 11.44 6.79
N LEU A 206 9.36 11.04 6.10
CA LEU A 206 8.47 11.91 5.33
C LEU A 206 7.07 11.74 5.88
N ALA A 207 6.24 12.76 5.78
CA ALA A 207 4.83 12.65 6.11
C ALA A 207 4.03 13.69 5.36
N TYR A 208 2.78 13.35 5.08
CA TYR A 208 1.72 14.29 4.75
C TYR A 208 0.55 14.05 5.70
N ALA A 209 -0.37 15.00 5.81
CA ALA A 209 -1.59 14.82 6.59
C ALA A 209 -2.82 15.25 5.80
N ASP A 210 -3.89 14.49 5.95
CA ASP A 210 -5.21 14.85 5.45
C ASP A 210 -6.26 14.80 6.58
N PHE A 211 -7.48 15.21 6.24
CA PHE A 211 -8.59 15.25 7.20
C PHE A 211 -9.94 15.14 6.49
N ALA A 212 -10.93 14.61 7.21
CA ALA A 212 -12.30 14.36 6.75
C ALA A 212 -13.20 15.61 6.73
#